data_AF-A0AAN8AFW1-F1
#
_entry.id   AF-A0AAN8AFW1-F1
#
_cell.length_a   1.000
_cell.length_b   1.000
_cell.length_c   1.000
_cell.angle_alpha   90.00
_cell.angle_beta   90.00
_cell.angle_gamma   90.00
#
_symmetry.space_group_name_H-M   'P 1'
#
loop_
_entity.id
_entity.type
_entity.pdbx_description
1 polymer ?
#
loop_
_entity_poly.entity_id
_entity_poly.type
_entity_poly.pdbx_seq_one_letter_code
_entity_poly.pdbx_strand_id
1 'polypeptide(L)'
;MAEYTRQLVKQNGCEEVVTVLQGRAEEIDLPERVDVLVAEWMGNCLLFEFMVESVLLARDRWLKEGGVMWPSSASLTLVPCQANGYYAEKMDFWEQPYGLDFTPLQK
;
A
#
# COMPACT_ATOMS: atom_id res chain seq x y z
N MET A 1 -11.32 3.12 11.96
CA MET A 1 -11.18 4.07 10.84
C MET A 1 -12.53 4.39 10.19
N ALA A 2 -13.27 3.39 9.68
CA ALA A 2 -14.55 3.62 8.99
C ALA A 2 -15.58 4.47 9.77
N GLU A 3 -15.69 4.29 11.09
CA GLU A 3 -16.56 5.11 11.95
C GLU A 3 -16.19 6.60 11.92
N TYR A 4 -14.90 6.92 12.08
CA TYR A 4 -14.40 8.30 11.96
C TYR A 4 -14.60 8.85 10.54
N THR A 5 -14.42 8.03 9.51
CA THR A 5 -14.70 8.43 8.12
C THR A 5 -16.18 8.79 7.92
N ARG A 6 -17.12 8.04 8.49
CA ARG A 6 -18.56 8.39 8.45
C ARG A 6 -18.82 9.74 9.12
N GLN A 7 -18.19 10.01 10.26
CA GLN A 7 -18.31 11.30 10.94
C GLN A 7 -17.77 12.44 10.06
N LEU A 8 -16.63 12.25 9.39
CA LEU A 8 -16.08 13.24 8.46
C LEU A 8 -16.99 13.50 7.27
N VAL A 9 -17.53 12.46 6.64
CA VAL A 9 -18.49 12.59 5.54
C VAL A 9 -19.70 13.43 5.95
N LYS A 10 -20.25 13.15 7.14
CA LYS A 10 -21.36 13.91 7.74
C LYS A 10 -21.01 15.36 8.01
N GLN A 11 -19.88 15.62 8.68
CA GLN A 11 -19.45 16.97 9.02
C GLN A 11 -19.22 17.86 7.79
N ASN A 12 -18.85 17.26 6.67
CA ASN A 12 -18.59 17.96 5.41
C ASN A 12 -19.81 17.97 4.46
N GLY A 13 -20.98 17.46 4.87
CA GLY A 13 -22.20 17.49 4.06
C GLY A 13 -22.16 16.59 2.83
N CYS A 14 -21.34 15.53 2.84
CA CYS A 14 -21.14 14.64 1.71
C CYS A 14 -21.95 13.33 1.80
N GLU A 15 -22.89 13.21 2.76
CA GLU A 15 -23.64 11.97 3.03
C GLU A 15 -24.48 11.49 1.83
N GLU A 16 -24.93 12.41 0.98
CA GLU A 16 -25.71 12.09 -0.23
C GLU A 16 -24.85 11.48 -1.36
N VAL A 17 -23.52 11.59 -1.27
CA VAL A 17 -22.59 11.19 -2.34
C VAL A 17 -21.63 10.08 -1.88
N VAL A 18 -21.22 10.07 -0.62
CA VAL A 18 -20.21 9.15 -0.10
C VAL A 18 -20.82 8.15 0.87
N THR A 19 -20.84 6.88 0.47
CA THR A 19 -21.22 5.76 1.35
C THR A 19 -19.98 5.06 1.89
N VAL A 20 -19.86 4.92 3.22
CA VAL A 20 -18.72 4.24 3.87
C VAL A 20 -19.09 2.82 4.29
N LEU A 21 -18.55 1.84 3.57
CA LEU A 21 -18.66 0.42 3.89
C LEU A 21 -17.49 -0.02 4.78
N GLN A 22 -17.77 -0.81 5.80
CA GLN A 22 -16.75 -1.35 6.70
C GLN A 22 -16.65 -2.85 6.49
N GLY A 23 -15.51 -3.28 5.96
CA GLY A 23 -15.21 -4.67 5.66
C GLY A 23 -14.01 -4.76 4.73
N ARG A 24 -13.61 -5.97 4.42
CA ARG A 24 -12.60 -6.23 3.38
C ARG A 24 -13.23 -6.05 2.01
N ALA A 25 -12.51 -5.43 1.07
CA ALA A 25 -13.03 -5.16 -0.28
C ALA A 25 -13.48 -6.44 -1.00
N GLU A 26 -12.85 -7.57 -0.67
CA GLU A 26 -13.11 -8.90 -1.19
C GLU A 26 -14.38 -9.55 -0.60
N GLU A 27 -14.84 -9.07 0.56
CA GLU A 27 -15.94 -9.65 1.34
C GLU A 27 -17.21 -8.79 1.29
N ILE A 28 -17.10 -7.52 0.89
CA ILE A 28 -18.26 -6.63 0.75
C ILE A 28 -18.99 -6.86 -0.57
N ASP A 29 -20.31 -6.65 -0.53
CA ASP A 29 -21.16 -6.59 -1.71
C ASP A 29 -21.53 -5.15 -2.05
N LEU A 30 -21.32 -4.77 -3.31
CA LEU A 30 -21.77 -3.50 -3.85
C LEU A 30 -23.12 -3.68 -4.56
N PRO A 31 -24.02 -2.68 -4.49
CA PRO A 31 -25.31 -2.73 -5.16
C PRO A 31 -25.18 -2.76 -6.69
N GLU A 32 -24.11 -2.20 -7.24
CA GLU A 32 -23.80 -2.18 -8.65
C GLU A 32 -22.30 -2.24 -8.91
N ARG A 33 -21.92 -2.61 -10.15
CA ARG A 33 -20.54 -2.47 -10.61
C ARG A 33 -20.18 -0.99 -10.77
N VAL A 34 -18.91 -0.66 -10.63
CA VAL A 34 -18.39 0.71 -10.67
C VAL A 34 -17.77 1.04 -12.02
N ASP A 35 -17.87 2.30 -12.43
CA ASP A 35 -17.23 2.82 -13.65
C ASP A 35 -15.75 3.16 -13.41
N VAL A 36 -15.42 3.60 -12.19
CA VAL A 36 -14.08 3.98 -11.77
C VAL A 36 -13.73 3.32 -10.44
N LEU A 37 -12.55 2.71 -10.36
CA LEU A 37 -11.97 2.19 -9.13
C LEU A 37 -10.71 2.98 -8.77
N VAL A 38 -10.76 3.67 -7.63
CA VAL A 38 -9.61 4.43 -7.12
C VAL A 38 -9.07 3.73 -5.88
N ALA A 39 -7.79 3.42 -5.89
CA ALA A 39 -7.14 2.78 -4.75
C ALA A 39 -5.72 3.32 -4.54
N GLU A 40 -5.37 3.52 -3.29
CA GLU A 40 -3.98 3.65 -2.85
C GLU A 40 -3.54 2.23 -2.44
N TRP A 41 -2.56 1.66 -3.13
CA TRP A 41 -2.20 0.24 -2.99
C TRP A 41 -0.71 -0.06 -3.04
N MET A 42 0.12 0.95 -3.28
CA MET A 42 1.54 0.76 -3.51
C MET A 42 2.28 0.73 -2.18
N GLY A 43 2.91 -0.40 -1.86
CA GLY A 43 3.76 -0.50 -0.69
C GLY A 43 5.23 -0.19 -0.97
N ASN A 44 6.09 -0.51 0.01
CA ASN A 44 7.55 -0.41 -0.16
C ASN A 44 8.01 -1.25 -1.37
N CYS A 45 8.92 -0.70 -2.17
CA CYS A 45 9.34 -1.31 -3.44
C CYS A 45 8.15 -1.75 -4.31
N LEU A 46 7.07 -0.96 -4.30
CA LEU A 46 5.79 -1.17 -4.98
C LEU A 46 4.93 -2.34 -4.47
N LEU A 47 5.54 -3.45 -4.07
CA LEU A 47 4.84 -4.73 -3.85
C LEU A 47 4.76 -5.18 -2.39
N PHE A 48 5.54 -4.59 -1.49
CA PHE A 48 5.51 -4.96 -0.07
C PHE A 48 4.12 -4.66 0.52
N GLU A 49 3.70 -5.41 1.54
CA GLU A 49 2.36 -5.34 2.17
C GLU A 49 1.19 -5.84 1.30
N PHE A 50 1.45 -6.30 0.07
CA PHE A 50 0.56 -7.13 -0.76
C PHE A 50 -0.86 -6.58 -1.03
N MET A 51 -1.10 -5.28 -0.85
CA MET A 51 -2.42 -4.67 -1.13
C MET A 51 -2.85 -4.73 -2.60
N VAL A 52 -1.89 -4.91 -3.52
CA VAL A 52 -2.16 -5.08 -4.95
C VAL A 52 -3.12 -6.26 -5.21
N GLU A 53 -3.05 -7.34 -4.43
CA GLU A 53 -3.92 -8.51 -4.60
C GLU A 53 -5.39 -8.15 -4.33
N SER A 54 -5.67 -7.51 -3.19
CA SER A 54 -7.02 -7.07 -2.82
C SER A 54 -7.61 -6.12 -3.87
N VAL A 55 -6.79 -5.24 -4.43
CA VAL A 55 -7.22 -4.27 -5.45
C VAL A 55 -7.51 -4.94 -6.79
N LEU A 56 -6.72 -5.94 -7.20
CA LEU A 56 -7.00 -6.73 -8.40
C LEU A 56 -8.27 -7.56 -8.25
N LEU A 57 -8.50 -8.18 -7.08
CA LEU A 57 -9.74 -8.90 -6.79
C LEU A 57 -10.97 -7.98 -6.82
N ALA A 58 -10.86 -6.79 -6.24
CA ALA A 58 -11.93 -5.79 -6.29
C ALA A 58 -12.20 -5.32 -7.73
N ARG A 59 -11.15 -5.10 -8.53
CA ARG A 59 -11.28 -4.76 -9.97
C ARG A 59 -12.06 -5.82 -10.73
N ASP A 60 -11.64 -7.08 -10.61
CA ASP A 60 -12.22 -8.17 -11.41
C ASP A 60 -13.68 -8.46 -11.02
N ARG A 61 -14.03 -8.23 -9.75
CA ARG A 61 -15.40 -8.39 -9.27
C ARG A 61 -16.30 -7.20 -9.60
N TRP A 62 -15.82 -5.99 -9.40
CA TRP A 62 -16.67 -4.80 -9.32
C TRP A 62 -16.49 -3.80 -10.45
N LEU A 63 -15.38 -3.78 -11.19
CA LEU A 63 -15.20 -2.85 -12.29
C LEU A 63 -16.02 -3.30 -13.51
N LYS A 64 -16.75 -2.37 -14.14
CA LYS A 64 -17.45 -2.63 -15.40
C LYS A 64 -16.45 -2.87 -16.53
N GLU A 65 -16.89 -3.57 -17.57
CA GLU A 65 -16.14 -3.65 -18.82
C GLU A 65 -15.95 -2.23 -19.40
N GLY A 66 -14.72 -1.85 -19.74
CA GLY A 66 -14.38 -0.49 -20.15
C GLY A 66 -14.22 0.52 -19.00
N GLY A 67 -14.40 0.10 -17.74
CA GLY A 67 -14.14 0.93 -16.57
C GLY A 67 -12.64 1.24 -16.38
N VAL A 68 -12.35 2.27 -15.59
CA VAL A 68 -10.99 2.77 -15.37
C VAL A 68 -10.55 2.55 -13.93
N MET A 69 -9.34 2.00 -13.74
CA MET A 69 -8.67 1.92 -12.45
C MET A 69 -7.65 3.05 -12.33
N TRP A 70 -7.54 3.69 -11.15
CA TRP A 70 -6.48 4.66 -10.85
C TRP A 70 -5.75 4.36 -9.53
N PRO A 71 -4.39 4.34 -9.54
CA PRO A 71 -3.52 4.38 -10.73
C PRO A 71 -3.65 3.11 -11.58
N SER A 72 -3.59 3.23 -12.91
CA SER A 72 -3.78 2.11 -13.86
C SER A 72 -2.48 1.38 -14.22
N SER A 73 -1.33 1.97 -13.90
CA SER A 73 -0.01 1.41 -14.19
C SER A 73 1.00 1.84 -13.13
N ALA A 74 1.98 0.98 -12.90
CA ALA A 74 3.12 1.27 -12.05
C ALA A 74 4.34 0.51 -12.60
N SER A 75 5.53 1.06 -12.39
CA SER A 75 6.79 0.44 -12.82
C SER A 75 7.80 0.49 -11.70
N LEU A 76 8.39 -0.65 -11.36
CA LEU A 76 9.54 -0.73 -10.48
C LEU A 76 10.81 -0.72 -11.33
N THR A 77 11.72 0.22 -11.06
CA THR A 77 13.01 0.31 -11.75
C THR A 77 14.14 0.15 -10.75
N LEU A 78 15.16 -0.60 -11.15
CA LEU A 78 16.37 -0.82 -10.39
C LEU A 78 17.55 -0.25 -11.16
N VAL A 79 18.41 0.49 -10.47
CA VAL A 79 19.66 1.02 -11.01
C VAL A 79 20.79 0.64 -10.06
N PRO A 80 22.00 0.35 -10.58
CA PRO A 80 23.16 0.16 -9.73
C PRO A 80 23.42 1.43 -8.92
N CYS A 81 23.70 1.27 -7.63
CA CYS A 81 24.14 2.36 -6.76
C CYS A 81 25.31 1.88 -5.89
N GLN A 82 26.13 2.84 -5.45
CA GLN A 82 27.21 2.60 -4.51
C GLN A 82 26.98 3.48 -3.29
N ALA A 83 26.93 2.88 -2.11
CA ALA A 83 26.63 3.56 -0.86
C ALA A 83 27.65 3.22 0.24
N ASN A 84 28.94 3.14 -0.11
CA ASN A 84 30.00 2.68 0.80
C ASN A 84 30.04 3.43 2.13
N GLY A 85 29.85 4.75 2.11
CA GLY A 85 29.84 5.55 3.34
C GLY A 85 28.69 5.19 4.28
N TYR A 86 27.48 5.02 3.73
CA TYR A 86 26.31 4.59 4.49
C TYR A 86 26.46 3.15 4.98
N TYR A 87 27.03 2.27 4.15
CA TYR A 87 27.34 0.89 4.54
C TYR A 87 28.31 0.85 5.72
N ALA A 88 29.44 1.57 5.65
CA ALA A 88 30.42 1.63 6.73
C ALA A 88 29.79 2.14 8.05
N GLU A 89 29.04 3.25 7.99
CA GLU A 89 28.37 3.82 9.16
C GLU A 89 27.44 2.80 9.85
N LYS A 90 26.74 1.95 9.09
CA LYS A 90 25.79 0.97 9.63
C LYS A 90 26.43 -0.37 9.99
N MET A 91 27.49 -0.77 9.28
CA MET A 91 28.06 -2.11 9.40
C MET A 91 29.27 -2.17 10.32
N ASP A 92 30.09 -1.11 10.40
CA ASP A 92 31.27 -1.08 11.26
C ASP A 92 30.91 -1.21 12.74
N PHE A 93 29.71 -0.74 13.13
CA PHE A 93 29.17 -0.90 14.48
C PHE A 93 29.15 -2.36 14.96
N TRP A 94 28.91 -3.31 14.05
CA TRP A 94 28.75 -4.73 14.39
C TRP A 94 30.07 -5.48 14.55
N GLU A 95 31.23 -4.86 14.26
CA GLU A 95 32.51 -5.55 14.44
C GLU A 95 32.81 -5.79 15.92
N GLN A 96 32.69 -4.76 16.75
CA GLN A 96 33.04 -4.87 18.16
C GLN A 96 32.25 -3.95 19.11
N PRO A 97 30.90 -3.99 19.10
CA PRO A 97 30.12 -3.19 20.04
C PRO A 97 30.41 -3.64 21.47
N TYR A 98 30.75 -2.69 22.34
CA TYR A 98 31.08 -2.93 23.76
C TYR A 98 32.22 -3.93 24.02
N GLY A 99 33.11 -4.13 23.04
CA GLY A 99 34.22 -5.09 23.15
C GLY A 99 33.86 -6.54 22.80
N LEU A 100 32.61 -6.80 22.39
CA LEU A 100 32.11 -8.13 22.02
C LEU A 100 32.08 -8.29 20.49
N ASP A 101 32.44 -9.46 19.99
CA ASP A 101 32.40 -9.77 18.55
C ASP A 101 30.95 -10.03 18.09
N PHE A 102 30.41 -9.11 17.27
CA PHE A 102 29.07 -9.19 16.69
C PHE A 102 29.10 -9.44 15.18
N THR A 103 30.27 -9.78 14.60
CA THR A 103 30.43 -10.03 13.16
C THR A 103 29.45 -11.06 12.57
N PRO A 104 28.92 -12.07 13.31
CA PRO A 104 27.85 -12.93 12.77
C PRO A 104 26.54 -12.21 12.40
N LEU A 105 26.31 -11.00 12.92
CA LEU A 105 25.16 -10.14 12.65
C LEU A 105 25.42 -9.13 11.52
N GLN A 106 26.66 -9.00 11.05
CA GLN A 106 27.05 -8.16 9.91
C GLN A 106 26.71 -8.88 8.59
N LYS A 107 25.41 -9.05 8.31
CA LYS A 107 24.88 -9.71 7.10
C LYS A 107 23.99 -8.80 6.29
#